data_AF-A0A251SBK1-F1
#
_entry.id   AF-A0A251SBK1-F1
#
_cell.length_a   1.000
_cell.length_b   1.000
_cell.length_c   1.000
_cell.angle_alpha   90.00
_cell.angle_beta   90.00
_cell.angle_gamma   90.00
#
_symmetry.space_group_name_H-M   'P 1'
#
loop_
_entity.id
_entity.type
_entity.pdbx_description
1 polymer ?
#
loop_
_entity_poly.entity_id
_entity_poly.type
_entity_poly.pdbx_seq_one_letter_code
_entity_poly.pdbx_strand_id
1 'polypeptide(L)'
;MATSDYGLMIGMMIVISLASFVSADPELLQDVCVADLASDVKSNGFACKINISAADFFFVGLAKPGLTNNTFGATVTSASVQQIMGLNTLGVSMARIDYAPGGVNSPHIHPRATEIVFVLEGELDVGFITTENKLFSKHIKKGEIFTFPRGLIHFQINNGNVHAAVIASFNSQLPGTQRVANAVFVSSPTVQDIVLAKTFQVGTKEVEKIKSRLAHEATCSTNNSYLITPCHFSATSPPPSSFTSIIQTMIYSSLVIHYFLYN
;
A
#
# COMPACT_ATOMS: atom_id res chain seq x y z
N MET A 1 -32.28 31.52 -42.09
CA MET A 1 -31.48 31.97 -40.93
C MET A 1 -31.27 30.88 -39.87
N ALA A 2 -31.47 29.59 -40.19
CA ALA A 2 -31.38 28.47 -39.22
C ALA A 2 -30.25 27.47 -39.52
N THR A 3 -29.49 27.61 -40.61
CA THR A 3 -28.40 26.68 -40.99
C THR A 3 -27.06 27.01 -40.33
N SER A 4 -26.89 28.23 -39.83
CA SER A 4 -25.67 28.70 -39.15
C SER A 4 -25.51 28.11 -37.74
N ASP A 5 -26.61 27.88 -37.03
CA ASP A 5 -26.58 27.38 -35.65
C ASP A 5 -26.22 25.89 -35.57
N TYR A 6 -26.67 25.08 -36.53
CA TYR A 6 -26.31 23.66 -36.55
C TYR A 6 -24.81 23.45 -36.84
N GLY A 7 -24.21 24.28 -37.70
CA GLY A 7 -22.76 24.20 -37.96
C GLY A 7 -21.93 24.55 -36.73
N LEU A 8 -22.34 25.58 -35.97
CA LEU A 8 -21.68 25.98 -34.72
C LEU A 8 -21.86 24.93 -33.62
N MET A 9 -23.07 24.38 -33.47
CA MET A 9 -23.36 23.32 -32.50
C MET A 9 -22.59 22.03 -32.81
N ILE A 10 -22.57 21.60 -34.07
CA ILE A 10 -21.80 20.41 -34.50
C ILE A 10 -20.30 20.66 -34.31
N GLY A 11 -19.80 21.86 -34.64
CA GLY A 11 -18.42 22.25 -34.40
C GLY A 11 -18.01 22.20 -32.93
N MET A 12 -18.85 22.73 -32.03
CA MET A 12 -18.63 22.65 -30.58
C MET A 12 -18.62 21.20 -30.07
N MET A 13 -19.53 20.35 -30.54
CA MET A 13 -19.59 18.94 -30.13
C MET A 13 -18.35 18.15 -30.60
N ILE A 14 -17.79 18.48 -31.77
CA ILE A 14 -16.54 17.89 -32.27
C ILE A 14 -15.34 18.33 -31.40
N VAL A 15 -15.25 19.62 -31.05
CA VAL A 15 -14.18 20.15 -30.17
C VAL A 15 -14.23 19.55 -28.77
N ILE A 16 -15.43 19.36 -28.21
CA ILE A 16 -15.63 18.70 -26.91
C ILE A 16 -15.26 17.21 -26.97
N SER A 17 -15.45 16.55 -28.12
CA SER A 17 -15.08 15.14 -28.32
C SER A 17 -13.56 14.93 -28.47
N LEU A 18 -12.82 15.96 -28.88
CA LEU A 18 -11.34 15.95 -28.99
C LEU A 18 -10.64 16.17 -27.64
N ALA A 19 -11.34 16.64 -26.61
CA ALA A 19 -10.87 16.66 -25.23
C ALA A 19 -10.98 15.25 -24.62
N SER A 20 -10.24 14.30 -25.20
CA SER A 20 -10.12 12.97 -24.63
C SER A 20 -9.53 13.10 -23.22
N PHE A 21 -10.33 12.75 -22.21
CA PHE A 21 -9.95 12.72 -20.82
C PHE A 21 -8.79 11.72 -20.64
N VAL A 22 -7.56 12.22 -20.62
CA VAL A 22 -6.40 11.39 -20.30
C VAL A 22 -6.47 11.11 -18.80
N SER A 23 -6.79 9.87 -18.43
CA SER A 23 -6.82 9.42 -17.03
C SER A 23 -5.42 9.30 -16.42
N ALA A 24 -4.35 9.49 -17.21
CA ALA A 24 -2.96 9.34 -16.81
C ALA A 24 -2.27 10.69 -16.53
N ASP A 25 -1.00 10.64 -16.18
CA ASP A 25 -0.18 11.84 -16.02
C ASP A 25 -0.17 12.66 -17.34
N PRO A 26 -0.17 14.02 -17.26
CA PRO A 26 -0.09 14.86 -18.45
C PRO A 26 1.22 14.64 -19.22
N GLU A 27 1.16 14.81 -20.54
CA GLU A 27 2.36 14.78 -21.39
C GLU A 27 3.27 15.99 -21.09
N LEU A 28 4.58 15.79 -21.25
CA LEU A 28 5.56 16.86 -21.02
C LEU A 28 5.52 17.92 -22.13
N LEU A 29 5.75 19.18 -21.76
CA LEU A 29 5.82 20.32 -22.68
C LEU A 29 7.27 20.78 -22.98
N GLN A 30 8.23 20.20 -22.27
CA GLN A 30 9.66 20.48 -22.38
C GLN A 30 10.44 19.24 -21.92
N ASP A 31 11.71 19.13 -22.32
CA ASP A 31 12.54 17.95 -22.06
C ASP A 31 12.57 17.51 -20.59
N VAL A 32 12.71 18.46 -19.65
CA VAL A 32 12.75 18.20 -18.21
C VAL A 32 12.10 19.32 -17.39
N CYS A 33 11.41 18.95 -16.32
CA CYS A 33 10.90 19.87 -15.30
C CYS A 33 11.10 19.23 -13.92
N VAL A 34 12.30 19.36 -13.33
CA VAL A 34 12.58 18.75 -12.03
C VAL A 34 11.71 19.39 -10.94
N ALA A 35 11.01 18.58 -10.15
CA ALA A 35 10.13 19.07 -9.08
C ALA A 35 10.87 19.93 -8.05
N ASP A 36 10.31 21.09 -7.77
CA ASP A 36 10.64 21.91 -6.60
C ASP A 36 9.68 21.54 -5.45
N LEU A 37 10.15 20.66 -4.57
CA LEU A 37 9.37 20.22 -3.41
C LEU A 37 9.30 21.29 -2.30
N ALA A 38 10.08 22.37 -2.40
CA ALA A 38 10.09 23.47 -1.43
C ALA A 38 9.21 24.65 -1.87
N SER A 39 8.71 24.65 -3.10
CA SER A 39 7.84 25.69 -3.63
C SER A 39 6.46 25.69 -2.95
N ASP A 40 5.99 26.88 -2.55
CA ASP A 40 4.63 27.08 -2.02
C ASP A 40 3.54 27.10 -3.11
N VAL A 41 3.94 27.16 -4.39
CA VAL A 41 3.00 27.15 -5.52
C VAL A 41 2.35 25.78 -5.64
N LYS A 42 1.01 25.74 -5.55
CA LYS A 42 0.21 24.53 -5.77
C LYS A 42 -0.24 24.45 -7.23
N SER A 43 0.13 23.37 -7.90
CA SER A 43 -0.29 23.03 -9.26
C SER A 43 -0.65 21.54 -9.36
N ASN A 44 -1.19 21.13 -10.51
CA ASN A 44 -1.35 19.70 -10.79
C ASN A 44 0.04 19.10 -11.11
N GLY A 45 0.67 18.51 -10.11
CA GLY A 45 2.08 18.08 -10.14
C GLY A 45 2.93 18.95 -9.22
N PHE A 46 4.10 19.38 -9.70
CA PHE A 46 5.03 20.21 -8.94
C PHE A 46 5.56 21.34 -9.82
N ALA A 47 5.85 22.49 -9.20
CA ALA A 47 6.60 23.57 -9.85
C ALA A 47 7.99 23.07 -10.26
N CYS A 48 8.56 23.63 -11.34
CA CYS A 48 9.90 23.26 -11.79
C CYS A 48 10.96 24.11 -11.08
N LYS A 49 12.05 23.50 -10.62
CA LYS A 49 13.22 24.24 -10.16
C LYS A 49 14.07 24.73 -11.33
N ILE A 50 14.85 25.80 -11.10
CA ILE A 50 15.72 26.41 -12.13
C ILE A 50 17.04 25.64 -12.28
N ASN A 51 17.71 25.33 -11.16
CA ASN A 51 19.03 24.71 -11.19
C ASN A 51 18.92 23.19 -11.06
N ILE A 52 19.18 22.47 -12.16
CA ILE A 52 19.11 21.00 -12.23
C ILE A 52 20.49 20.36 -12.37
N SER A 53 20.61 19.10 -11.98
CA SER A 53 21.84 18.30 -12.05
C SER A 53 21.51 16.82 -12.23
N ALA A 54 22.51 16.00 -12.57
CA ALA A 54 22.33 14.55 -12.68
C ALA A 54 21.82 13.90 -11.38
N ALA A 55 22.11 14.47 -10.22
CA ALA A 55 21.64 13.97 -8.93
C ALA A 55 20.11 13.99 -8.80
N ASP A 56 19.42 14.86 -9.55
CA ASP A 56 17.96 14.96 -9.50
C ASP A 56 17.24 13.79 -10.19
N PHE A 57 17.95 13.08 -11.05
CA PHE A 57 17.47 11.95 -11.84
C PHE A 57 17.98 10.61 -11.28
N PHE A 58 18.67 10.63 -10.13
CA PHE A 58 19.34 9.48 -9.55
C PHE A 58 18.76 9.13 -8.18
N PHE A 59 18.59 7.83 -7.91
CA PHE A 59 18.22 7.34 -6.59
C PHE A 59 18.80 5.96 -6.32
N VAL A 60 19.67 5.89 -5.31
CA VAL A 60 20.31 4.64 -4.88
C VAL A 60 19.42 3.79 -3.97
N GLY A 61 18.27 4.33 -3.50
CA GLY A 61 17.49 3.71 -2.43
C GLY A 61 16.93 2.31 -2.76
N LEU A 62 16.80 1.95 -4.03
CA LEU A 62 16.35 0.61 -4.46
C LEU A 62 17.48 -0.44 -4.48
N ALA A 63 18.75 -0.03 -4.30
CA ALA A 63 19.91 -0.91 -4.41
C ALA A 63 20.00 -1.93 -3.28
N LYS A 64 19.35 -1.69 -2.13
CA LYS A 64 19.39 -2.56 -0.96
C LYS A 64 17.99 -3.03 -0.55
N PRO A 65 17.87 -4.26 0.00
CA PRO A 65 16.61 -4.73 0.57
C PRO A 65 16.10 -3.83 1.69
N GLY A 66 14.79 -3.62 1.74
CA GLY A 66 14.10 -3.04 2.89
C GLY A 66 14.03 -4.01 4.09
N LEU A 67 13.89 -3.46 5.30
CA LEU A 67 13.76 -4.28 6.51
C LEU A 67 12.37 -4.90 6.61
N THR A 68 12.27 -6.23 6.56
CA THR A 68 10.99 -6.95 6.61
C THR A 68 10.58 -7.38 8.02
N ASN A 69 11.30 -6.95 9.06
CA ASN A 69 10.92 -7.18 10.46
C ASN A 69 9.82 -6.21 10.90
N ASN A 70 8.63 -6.37 10.33
CA ASN A 70 7.44 -5.57 10.63
C ASN A 70 6.20 -6.48 10.61
N THR A 71 5.06 -5.96 11.04
CA THR A 71 3.81 -6.74 11.20
C THR A 71 3.36 -7.45 9.93
N PHE A 72 3.63 -6.87 8.77
CA PHE A 72 3.26 -7.44 7.48
C PHE A 72 4.33 -8.37 6.91
N GLY A 73 5.54 -8.41 7.48
CA GLY A 73 6.66 -9.15 6.91
C GLY A 73 7.09 -8.64 5.53
N ALA A 74 6.70 -7.43 5.14
CA ALA A 74 6.96 -6.86 3.83
C ALA A 74 7.24 -5.36 3.91
N THR A 75 8.16 -4.86 3.10
CA THR A 75 8.53 -3.44 3.08
C THR A 75 8.59 -2.91 1.65
N VAL A 76 7.93 -1.78 1.43
CA VAL A 76 7.91 -1.07 0.16
C VAL A 76 8.86 0.12 0.24
N THR A 77 9.89 0.13 -0.60
CA THR A 77 10.79 1.26 -0.79
C THR A 77 10.39 1.99 -2.07
N SER A 78 9.75 3.16 -1.92
CA SER A 78 9.26 3.97 -3.04
C SER A 78 10.39 4.71 -3.77
N ALA A 79 10.28 4.81 -5.09
CA ALA A 79 11.08 5.66 -5.96
C ALA A 79 10.15 6.48 -6.89
N SER A 80 9.32 7.30 -6.25
CA SER A 80 8.41 8.25 -6.91
C SER A 80 9.05 9.62 -7.11
N VAL A 81 8.31 10.58 -7.68
CA VAL A 81 8.73 11.99 -7.78
C VAL A 81 9.18 12.60 -6.44
N GLN A 82 8.73 12.05 -5.30
CA GLN A 82 9.17 12.50 -3.98
C GLN A 82 10.61 12.07 -3.63
N GLN A 83 11.13 11.02 -4.27
CA GLN A 83 12.51 10.53 -4.09
C GLN A 83 13.38 10.91 -5.28
N ILE A 84 12.79 11.00 -6.47
CA ILE A 84 13.46 11.31 -7.73
C ILE A 84 12.74 12.52 -8.34
N MET A 85 13.14 13.72 -7.95
CA MET A 85 12.46 14.96 -8.38
C MET A 85 12.45 15.12 -9.90
N GLY A 86 13.43 14.54 -10.61
CA GLY A 86 13.50 14.53 -12.07
C GLY A 86 12.40 13.72 -12.76
N LEU A 87 11.61 12.92 -12.03
CA LEU A 87 10.44 12.21 -12.59
C LEU A 87 9.24 13.11 -12.83
N ASN A 88 9.26 14.34 -12.34
CA ASN A 88 8.15 15.26 -12.54
C ASN A 88 7.92 15.51 -14.04
N THR A 89 6.65 15.43 -14.44
CA THR A 89 6.13 15.44 -15.81
C THR A 89 6.50 14.25 -16.70
N LEU A 90 7.19 13.22 -16.19
CA LEU A 90 7.66 12.07 -17.01
C LEU A 90 6.74 10.84 -16.95
N GLY A 91 5.68 10.88 -16.15
CA GLY A 91 4.63 9.85 -16.17
C GLY A 91 5.05 8.46 -15.70
N VAL A 92 6.19 8.32 -15.00
CA VAL A 92 6.71 7.03 -14.53
C VAL A 92 7.26 7.10 -13.12
N SER A 93 7.19 5.98 -12.39
CA SER A 93 7.89 5.79 -11.13
C SER A 93 8.19 4.32 -10.87
N MET A 94 8.98 4.03 -9.84
CA MET A 94 9.30 2.67 -9.43
C MET A 94 9.14 2.44 -7.93
N ALA A 95 9.19 1.19 -7.51
CA ALA A 95 9.42 0.81 -6.12
C ALA A 95 10.15 -0.53 -6.06
N ARG A 96 10.82 -0.79 -4.94
CA ARG A 96 11.28 -2.13 -4.56
C ARG A 96 10.40 -2.64 -3.43
N ILE A 97 10.03 -3.91 -3.47
CA ILE A 97 9.30 -4.54 -2.36
C ILE A 97 10.04 -5.80 -1.95
N ASP A 98 10.36 -5.90 -0.67
CA ASP A 98 11.03 -7.06 -0.08
C ASP A 98 10.08 -7.77 0.90
N TYR A 99 10.12 -9.10 0.92
CA TYR A 99 9.21 -9.96 1.69
C TYR A 99 10.02 -10.99 2.50
N ALA A 100 9.73 -11.11 3.79
CA ALA A 100 10.10 -12.27 4.60
C ALA A 100 9.26 -13.50 4.20
N PRO A 101 9.64 -14.72 4.60
CA PRO A 101 8.74 -15.87 4.55
C PRO A 101 7.40 -15.55 5.24
N GLY A 102 6.28 -15.79 4.56
CA GLY A 102 4.93 -15.42 5.01
C GLY A 102 4.58 -13.93 4.89
N GLY A 103 5.50 -13.09 4.38
CA GLY A 103 5.30 -11.65 4.24
C GLY A 103 4.23 -11.31 3.21
N VAL A 104 3.40 -10.31 3.51
CA VAL A 104 2.26 -9.89 2.70
C VAL A 104 2.31 -8.39 2.40
N ASN A 105 2.20 -8.03 1.14
CA ASN A 105 1.77 -6.68 0.77
C ASN A 105 0.24 -6.73 0.66
N SER A 106 -0.42 -6.32 1.75
CA SER A 106 -1.86 -6.45 1.96
C SER A 106 -2.69 -5.86 0.82
N PRO A 107 -3.95 -6.28 0.61
CA PRO A 107 -4.83 -5.72 -0.41
C PRO A 107 -4.81 -4.18 -0.46
N HIS A 108 -4.42 -3.64 -1.61
CA HIS A 108 -4.26 -2.21 -1.85
C HIS A 108 -4.59 -1.83 -3.29
N ILE A 109 -4.68 -0.53 -3.54
CA ILE A 109 -5.00 0.06 -4.84
C ILE A 109 -4.02 1.19 -5.15
N HIS A 110 -3.66 1.30 -6.43
CA HIS A 110 -3.02 2.47 -7.03
C HIS A 110 -4.06 3.26 -7.84
N PRO A 111 -4.60 4.39 -7.32
CA PRO A 111 -5.71 5.10 -7.96
C PRO A 111 -5.29 5.77 -9.28
N ARG A 112 -4.00 6.05 -9.47
CA ARG A 112 -3.49 6.82 -10.62
C ARG A 112 -2.55 6.04 -11.52
N ALA A 113 -2.24 4.77 -11.23
CA ALA A 113 -1.31 4.01 -12.03
C ALA A 113 -1.71 2.54 -12.18
N THR A 114 -1.43 1.99 -13.36
CA THR A 114 -1.21 0.57 -13.56
C THR A 114 0.18 0.24 -13.00
N GLU A 115 0.30 -0.94 -12.40
CA GLU A 115 1.57 -1.46 -11.89
C GLU A 115 1.99 -2.69 -12.70
N ILE A 116 3.29 -2.82 -12.93
CA ILE A 116 3.91 -4.07 -13.36
C ILE A 116 5.05 -4.41 -12.39
N VAL A 117 5.08 -5.65 -11.92
CA VAL A 117 6.17 -6.17 -11.09
C VAL A 117 7.07 -7.09 -11.90
N PHE A 118 8.36 -7.05 -11.60
CA PHE A 118 9.36 -8.01 -12.01
C PHE A 118 9.98 -8.67 -10.78
N VAL A 119 10.00 -10.01 -10.73
CA VAL A 119 10.55 -10.74 -9.58
C VAL A 119 12.08 -10.73 -9.64
N LEU A 120 12.69 -10.05 -8.67
CA LEU A 120 14.14 -9.94 -8.51
C LEU A 120 14.71 -11.18 -7.83
N GLU A 121 14.05 -11.67 -6.79
CA GLU A 121 14.48 -12.78 -5.93
C GLU A 121 13.28 -13.59 -5.43
N GLY A 122 13.47 -14.89 -5.21
CA GLY A 122 12.43 -15.76 -4.65
C GLY A 122 11.23 -15.95 -5.58
N GLU A 123 10.08 -16.18 -4.96
CA GLU A 123 8.80 -16.50 -5.60
C GLU A 123 7.66 -15.84 -4.81
N LEU A 124 6.56 -15.50 -5.48
CA LEU A 124 5.40 -14.85 -4.89
C LEU A 124 4.11 -15.39 -5.48
N ASP A 125 3.08 -15.47 -4.64
CA ASP A 125 1.71 -15.53 -5.11
C ASP A 125 1.16 -14.11 -5.21
N VAL A 126 0.70 -13.74 -6.39
CA VAL A 126 0.18 -12.41 -6.68
C VAL A 126 -1.24 -12.50 -7.23
N GLY A 127 -2.01 -11.44 -7.07
CA GLY A 127 -3.31 -11.37 -7.74
C GLY A 127 -4.01 -10.03 -7.63
N PHE A 128 -4.95 -9.80 -8.55
CA PHE A 128 -5.90 -8.68 -8.52
C PHE A 128 -7.34 -9.16 -8.65
N ILE A 129 -8.26 -8.31 -8.22
CA ILE A 129 -9.70 -8.59 -8.22
C ILE A 129 -10.38 -7.60 -9.17
N THR A 130 -11.16 -8.12 -10.12
CA THR A 130 -11.95 -7.28 -11.04
C THR A 130 -13.17 -6.67 -10.35
N THR A 131 -13.81 -5.70 -11.00
CA THR A 131 -15.08 -5.11 -10.56
C THR A 131 -16.24 -6.11 -10.53
N GLU A 132 -16.11 -7.26 -11.21
CA GLU A 132 -17.03 -8.40 -11.14
C GLU A 132 -16.70 -9.36 -9.98
N ASN A 133 -15.79 -8.97 -9.08
CA ASN A 133 -15.30 -9.78 -7.96
C ASN A 133 -14.58 -11.08 -8.39
N LYS A 134 -13.98 -11.09 -9.58
CA LYS A 134 -13.18 -12.23 -10.06
C LYS A 134 -11.72 -12.06 -9.69
N LEU A 135 -11.16 -13.03 -8.98
CA LEU A 135 -9.72 -13.11 -8.68
C LEU A 135 -8.96 -13.63 -9.90
N PHE A 136 -7.96 -12.87 -10.34
CA PHE A 136 -6.90 -13.32 -11.23
C PHE A 136 -5.62 -13.41 -10.42
N SER A 137 -5.10 -14.62 -10.25
CA SER A 137 -3.91 -14.88 -9.45
C SER A 137 -2.93 -15.79 -10.19
N LYS A 138 -1.66 -15.67 -9.82
CA LYS A 138 -0.58 -16.50 -10.36
C LYS A 138 0.56 -16.61 -9.35
N HIS A 139 1.16 -17.79 -9.31
CA HIS A 139 2.46 -17.99 -8.70
C HIS A 139 3.55 -17.57 -9.69
N ILE A 140 4.37 -16.59 -9.32
CA ILE A 140 5.45 -16.05 -10.15
C ILE A 140 6.79 -16.22 -9.45
N LYS A 141 7.83 -16.51 -10.24
CA LYS A 141 9.21 -16.73 -9.76
C LYS A 141 10.18 -15.71 -10.34
N LYS A 142 11.39 -15.68 -9.79
CA LYS A 142 12.50 -14.85 -10.28
C LYS A 142 12.57 -14.80 -11.82
N GLY A 143 12.61 -13.58 -12.36
CA GLY A 143 12.68 -13.31 -13.80
C GLY A 143 11.31 -13.16 -14.48
N GLU A 144 10.21 -13.47 -13.80
CA GLU A 144 8.86 -13.33 -14.34
C GLU A 144 8.23 -11.99 -13.96
N ILE A 145 7.17 -11.63 -14.70
CA ILE A 145 6.40 -10.40 -14.51
C ILE A 145 4.93 -10.67 -14.22
N PHE A 146 4.27 -9.71 -13.58
CA PHE A 146 2.81 -9.69 -13.44
C PHE A 146 2.30 -8.24 -13.46
N THR A 147 1.13 -8.02 -14.05
CA THR A 147 0.55 -6.67 -14.24
C THR A 147 -0.73 -6.52 -13.45
N PHE A 148 -0.86 -5.42 -12.72
CA PHE A 148 -2.02 -5.03 -11.94
C PHE A 148 -2.70 -3.82 -12.61
N PRO A 149 -3.94 -3.96 -13.12
CA PRO A 149 -4.64 -2.85 -13.75
C PRO A 149 -4.90 -1.70 -12.76
N ARG A 150 -4.79 -0.46 -13.26
CA ARG A 150 -5.07 0.76 -12.50
C ARG A 150 -6.38 0.67 -11.73
N GLY A 151 -6.35 1.06 -10.47
CA GLY A 151 -7.55 1.18 -9.64
C GLY A 151 -8.13 -0.13 -9.11
N LEU A 152 -7.57 -1.30 -9.48
CA LEU A 152 -8.04 -2.59 -8.96
C LEU A 152 -7.33 -2.98 -7.67
N ILE A 153 -8.08 -3.61 -6.77
CA ILE A 153 -7.52 -4.20 -5.54
C ILE A 153 -6.60 -5.34 -5.94
N HIS A 154 -5.38 -5.33 -5.43
CA HIS A 154 -4.40 -6.38 -5.63
C HIS A 154 -3.52 -6.58 -4.41
N PHE A 155 -2.79 -7.69 -4.40
CA PHE A 155 -1.93 -8.11 -3.29
C PHE A 155 -0.76 -8.95 -3.80
N GLN A 156 0.24 -9.12 -2.94
CA GLN A 156 1.31 -10.10 -3.10
C GLN A 156 1.57 -10.77 -1.76
N ILE A 157 1.87 -12.07 -1.77
CA ILE A 157 2.27 -12.83 -0.58
C ILE A 157 3.43 -13.76 -0.91
N ASN A 158 4.41 -13.80 -0.02
CA ASN A 158 5.49 -14.76 -0.07
C ASN A 158 5.10 -16.01 0.73
N ASN A 159 4.49 -16.99 0.06
CA ASN A 159 4.19 -18.30 0.66
C ASN A 159 5.41 -19.25 0.69
N GLY A 160 6.57 -18.80 0.24
CA GLY A 160 7.82 -19.55 0.29
C GLY A 160 8.51 -19.50 1.65
N ASN A 161 9.55 -20.32 1.80
CA ASN A 161 10.36 -20.43 3.02
C ASN A 161 11.62 -19.55 3.01
N VAL A 162 11.82 -18.77 1.94
CA VAL A 162 12.97 -17.88 1.75
C VAL A 162 12.49 -16.46 1.49
N HIS A 163 13.37 -15.47 1.60
CA HIS A 163 13.05 -14.09 1.22
C HIS A 163 12.74 -13.97 -0.27
N ALA A 164 11.85 -13.04 -0.62
CA ALA A 164 11.51 -12.69 -1.99
C ALA A 164 11.58 -11.17 -2.17
N ALA A 165 11.82 -10.73 -3.42
CA ALA A 165 11.84 -9.32 -3.75
C ALA A 165 11.33 -9.07 -5.17
N VAL A 166 10.66 -7.93 -5.36
CA VAL A 166 10.22 -7.44 -6.68
C VAL A 166 10.64 -6.00 -6.92
N ILE A 167 10.75 -5.64 -8.19
CA ILE A 167 10.76 -4.25 -8.65
C ILE A 167 9.41 -3.98 -9.30
N ALA A 168 8.68 -3.00 -8.76
CA ALA A 168 7.45 -2.48 -9.32
C ALA A 168 7.73 -1.24 -10.17
N SER A 169 7.05 -1.12 -11.31
CA SER A 169 7.05 0.06 -12.17
C SER A 169 5.63 0.53 -12.40
N PHE A 170 5.45 1.85 -12.48
CA PHE A 170 4.14 2.50 -12.55
C PHE A 170 4.10 3.49 -13.71
N ASN A 171 2.94 3.61 -14.36
CA ASN A 171 2.70 4.64 -15.39
C ASN A 171 2.16 5.95 -14.80
N SER A 172 2.75 6.38 -13.68
CA SER A 172 2.56 7.71 -13.09
C SER A 172 3.79 8.06 -12.26
N GLN A 173 4.17 9.33 -12.22
CA GLN A 173 5.21 9.85 -11.33
C GLN A 173 4.83 9.73 -9.84
N LEU A 174 3.52 9.64 -9.57
CA LEU A 174 2.96 9.59 -8.22
C LEU A 174 1.71 8.68 -8.18
N PRO A 175 1.89 7.35 -8.21
CA PRO A 175 0.78 6.38 -8.34
C PRO A 175 -0.24 6.49 -7.21
N GLY A 176 0.24 6.82 -6.00
CA GLY A 176 -0.52 6.77 -4.76
C GLY A 176 -0.82 5.34 -4.32
N THR A 177 -0.98 5.12 -3.03
CA THR A 177 -1.29 3.78 -2.50
C THR A 177 -2.38 3.91 -1.46
N GLN A 178 -3.47 3.16 -1.64
CA GLN A 178 -4.52 3.05 -0.65
C GLN A 178 -4.63 1.59 -0.19
N ARG A 179 -4.18 1.30 1.03
CA ARG A 179 -4.38 -0.01 1.66
C ARG A 179 -5.81 -0.13 2.12
N VAL A 180 -6.50 -1.19 1.70
CA VAL A 180 -7.95 -1.36 1.90
C VAL A 180 -8.28 -1.38 3.39
N ALA A 181 -7.57 -2.17 4.19
CA ALA A 181 -7.79 -2.27 5.63
C ALA A 181 -7.63 -0.91 6.33
N ASN A 182 -6.55 -0.17 6.03
CA ASN A 182 -6.31 1.13 6.64
C ASN A 182 -7.37 2.16 6.25
N ALA A 183 -7.70 2.23 4.96
CA ALA A 183 -8.69 3.18 4.44
C ALA A 183 -10.09 2.96 5.03
N VAL A 184 -10.46 1.71 5.28
CA VAL A 184 -11.80 1.36 5.76
C VAL A 184 -11.89 1.45 7.29
N PHE A 185 -10.89 0.97 8.03
CA PHE A 185 -10.99 0.84 9.48
C PHE A 185 -10.31 1.96 10.27
N VAL A 186 -9.24 2.58 9.76
CA VAL A 186 -8.43 3.56 10.52
C VAL A 186 -8.18 4.86 9.75
N SER A 187 -9.13 5.27 8.90
CA SER A 187 -9.15 6.59 8.28
C SER A 187 -9.25 7.73 9.32
N SER A 188 -8.88 8.95 8.93
CA SER A 188 -9.09 10.15 9.75
C SER A 188 -9.87 11.21 8.95
N PRO A 189 -11.08 11.60 9.38
CA PRO A 189 -11.85 11.03 10.49
C PRO A 189 -12.24 9.55 10.24
N THR A 190 -12.54 8.80 11.30
CA THR A 190 -12.86 7.36 11.18
C THR A 190 -14.25 7.14 10.57
N VAL A 191 -14.40 6.07 9.79
CA VAL A 191 -15.72 5.59 9.34
C VAL A 191 -16.52 5.13 10.56
N GLN A 192 -17.81 5.50 10.64
CA GLN A 192 -18.67 5.13 11.77
C GLN A 192 -18.79 3.60 11.89
N ASP A 193 -18.75 3.08 13.12
CA ASP A 193 -18.78 1.63 13.37
C ASP A 193 -20.05 0.97 12.83
N ILE A 194 -21.18 1.67 12.84
CA ILE A 194 -22.44 1.15 12.30
C ILE A 194 -22.39 0.93 10.78
N VAL A 195 -21.63 1.75 10.05
CA VAL A 195 -21.43 1.58 8.60
C VAL A 195 -20.64 0.29 8.38
N LEU A 196 -19.51 0.14 9.08
CA LEU A 196 -18.65 -1.04 8.94
C LEU A 196 -19.33 -2.32 9.43
N ALA A 197 -20.04 -2.28 10.55
CA ALA A 197 -20.79 -3.42 11.08
C ALA A 197 -21.82 -3.93 10.07
N LYS A 198 -22.56 -3.01 9.42
CA LYS A 198 -23.49 -3.36 8.34
C LYS A 198 -22.77 -3.85 7.08
N THR A 199 -21.69 -3.20 6.66
CA THR A 199 -20.92 -3.57 5.47
C THR A 199 -20.29 -4.97 5.59
N PHE A 200 -19.69 -5.28 6.73
CA PHE A 200 -19.00 -6.55 6.99
C PHE A 200 -19.91 -7.61 7.61
N GLN A 201 -21.17 -7.29 7.92
CA GLN A 201 -22.15 -8.18 8.54
C GLN A 201 -21.67 -8.76 9.88
N VAL A 202 -21.07 -7.91 10.71
CA VAL A 202 -20.54 -8.24 12.05
C VAL A 202 -21.07 -7.26 13.10
N GLY A 203 -20.83 -7.53 14.38
CA GLY A 203 -21.14 -6.59 15.45
C GLY A 203 -20.16 -5.41 15.49
N THR A 204 -20.57 -4.32 16.17
CA THR A 204 -19.70 -3.15 16.36
C THR A 204 -18.47 -3.48 17.22
N LYS A 205 -18.59 -4.43 18.16
CA LYS A 205 -17.45 -4.89 18.98
C LYS A 205 -16.36 -5.54 18.13
N GLU A 206 -16.73 -6.31 17.10
CA GLU A 206 -15.78 -6.89 16.15
C GLU A 206 -15.10 -5.79 15.32
N VAL A 207 -15.85 -4.77 14.88
CA VAL A 207 -15.29 -3.62 14.17
C VAL A 207 -14.27 -2.87 15.05
N GLU A 208 -14.64 -2.52 16.27
CA GLU A 208 -13.76 -1.85 17.25
C GLU A 208 -12.49 -2.67 17.51
N LYS A 209 -12.62 -4.00 17.59
CA LYS A 209 -11.48 -4.91 17.72
C LYS A 209 -10.55 -4.86 16.51
N ILE A 210 -11.08 -4.80 15.29
CA ILE A 210 -10.25 -4.64 14.08
C ILE A 210 -9.56 -3.27 14.08
N LYS A 211 -10.30 -2.19 14.38
CA LYS A 211 -9.75 -0.83 14.46
C LYS A 211 -8.60 -0.73 15.44
N SER A 212 -8.76 -1.29 16.65
CA SER A 212 -7.71 -1.23 17.68
C SER A 212 -6.43 -1.96 17.28
N ARG A 213 -6.53 -3.10 16.58
CA ARG A 213 -5.35 -3.83 16.06
C ARG A 213 -4.61 -3.02 15.00
N LEU A 214 -5.35 -2.46 14.03
CA LEU A 214 -4.75 -1.67 12.94
C LEU A 214 -4.21 -0.30 13.42
N ALA A 215 -4.83 0.32 14.42
CA ALA A 215 -4.38 1.60 14.96
C ALA A 215 -3.02 1.46 15.68
N HIS A 216 -2.81 0.35 16.40
CA HIS A 216 -1.53 0.05 17.04
C HIS A 216 -0.40 -0.09 16.01
N GLU A 217 -0.69 -0.71 14.86
CA GLU A 217 0.26 -0.84 13.75
C GLU A 217 0.60 0.52 13.12
N ALA A 218 -0.38 1.41 12.94
CA ALA A 218 -0.15 2.76 12.40
C ALA A 218 0.80 3.58 13.29
N THR A 219 0.66 3.50 14.62
CA THR A 219 1.55 4.19 15.57
C THR A 219 2.98 3.64 15.59
N CYS A 220 3.22 2.36 15.31
CA CYS A 220 4.59 1.81 15.18
C CYS A 220 5.22 2.11 13.79
N SER A 221 4.44 2.55 12.78
CA SER A 221 4.94 2.85 11.43
C SER A 221 5.20 4.33 11.16
N THR A 222 4.64 5.25 11.96
CA THR A 222 4.83 6.69 11.79
C THR A 222 5.91 7.21 12.74
N ASN A 223 7.17 6.94 12.41
CA ASN A 223 8.24 7.89 12.72
C ASN A 223 9.05 8.10 11.45
N ASN A 224 8.85 9.29 10.88
CA ASN A 224 9.70 9.86 9.85
C ASN A 224 11.17 9.73 10.30
N SER A 225 12.01 9.25 9.38
CA SER A 225 13.49 9.28 9.38
C SER A 225 14.21 9.80 10.64
N TYR A 226 15.17 8.99 11.10
CA TYR A 226 16.16 9.19 12.19
C TYR A 226 15.70 8.63 13.57
N LEU A 227 16.30 7.49 13.94
CA LEU A 227 16.14 6.68 15.16
C LEU A 227 14.95 5.70 15.15
N ILE A 228 15.27 4.44 14.82
CA ILE A 228 14.39 3.28 15.03
C ILE A 228 14.53 2.87 16.50
N THR A 229 13.50 3.12 17.32
CA THR A 229 13.31 2.39 18.58
C THR A 229 12.65 1.04 18.22
N PRO A 230 13.16 -0.11 18.70
CA PRO A 230 12.44 -1.37 18.53
C PRO A 230 11.11 -1.29 19.28
N CYS A 231 9.99 -1.62 18.63
CA CYS A 231 8.73 -1.87 19.33
C CYS A 231 8.93 -3.14 20.20
N HIS A 232 9.41 -2.97 21.43
CA HIS A 232 9.38 -4.02 22.44
C HIS A 232 7.92 -4.32 22.75
N PHE A 233 7.54 -5.61 22.72
CA PHE A 233 6.37 -6.09 23.42
C PHE A 233 6.53 -5.73 24.91
N SER A 234 5.95 -4.62 25.35
CA SER A 234 5.81 -4.37 26.78
C SER A 234 4.68 -5.25 27.27
N ALA A 235 5.02 -6.36 27.91
CA ALA A 235 4.09 -7.24 28.62
C ALA A 235 3.55 -6.57 29.89
N THR A 236 3.06 -5.33 29.79
CA THR A 236 2.59 -4.53 30.94
C THR A 236 1.11 -4.17 30.88
N SER A 237 0.33 -4.71 29.93
CA SER A 237 -1.12 -4.74 30.10
C SER A 237 -1.50 -5.96 30.95
N PRO A 238 -2.11 -5.79 32.13
CA PRO A 238 -2.61 -6.93 32.88
C PRO A 238 -3.69 -7.65 32.07
N PRO A 239 -3.78 -8.99 32.12
CA PRO A 239 -4.82 -9.72 31.41
C PRO A 239 -6.20 -9.30 31.95
N PRO A 240 -7.26 -9.31 31.11
CA PRO A 240 -8.62 -9.15 31.60
C PRO A 240 -8.91 -10.22 32.66
N SER A 241 -9.52 -9.78 33.76
CA SER A 241 -9.74 -10.49 35.03
C SER A 241 -10.67 -11.71 34.95
N SER A 242 -10.87 -12.31 33.78
CA SER A 242 -11.74 -13.48 33.58
C SER A 242 -11.00 -14.75 33.12
N PHE A 243 -9.68 -14.73 32.95
CA PHE A 243 -8.90 -15.91 32.54
C PHE A 243 -8.14 -16.63 33.67
N THR A 244 -8.05 -16.04 34.86
CA THR A 244 -7.31 -16.61 36.01
C THR A 244 -8.07 -17.70 36.78
N SER A 245 -9.37 -17.88 36.58
CA SER A 245 -10.15 -18.89 37.33
C SER A 245 -10.04 -20.32 36.76
N ILE A 246 -9.87 -20.45 35.44
CA ILE A 246 -9.90 -21.77 34.78
C ILE A 246 -8.56 -22.50 34.89
N ILE A 247 -7.43 -21.79 34.89
CA ILE A 247 -6.10 -22.41 34.98
C ILE A 247 -5.75 -22.77 36.44
N GLN A 248 -6.20 -21.99 37.43
CA GLN A 248 -5.97 -22.31 38.86
C GLN A 248 -6.66 -23.62 39.27
N THR A 249 -7.81 -23.95 38.68
CA THR A 249 -8.60 -25.15 39.03
C THR A 249 -8.04 -26.43 38.39
N MET A 250 -7.37 -26.33 37.24
CA MET A 250 -6.73 -27.50 36.59
C MET A 250 -5.34 -27.85 37.18
N ILE A 251 -4.63 -26.87 37.74
CA ILE A 251 -3.31 -27.12 38.37
C ILE A 251 -3.48 -27.76 39.76
N TYR A 252 -4.50 -27.37 40.53
CA TYR A 252 -4.74 -27.96 41.85
C TYR A 252 -5.26 -29.40 41.81
N SER A 253 -5.97 -29.80 40.75
CA SER A 253 -6.47 -31.18 40.59
C SER A 253 -5.38 -32.16 40.11
N SER A 254 -4.32 -31.66 39.45
CA SER A 254 -3.21 -32.50 38.98
C SER A 254 -2.12 -32.72 40.05
N LEU A 255 -1.94 -31.80 41.00
CA LEU A 255 -0.97 -31.93 42.09
C LEU A 255 -1.44 -32.85 43.24
N VAL A 256 -2.76 -32.98 43.46
CA VAL A 256 -3.29 -33.86 44.52
C VAL A 256 -3.23 -35.35 44.12
N ILE A 257 -3.26 -35.66 42.82
CA ILE A 257 -3.20 -37.05 42.34
C ILE A 257 -1.75 -37.60 42.37
N HIS A 258 -0.74 -36.74 42.25
CA HIS A 258 0.67 -37.17 42.29
C HIS A 258 1.20 -37.47 43.70
N TYR A 259 0.54 -36.98 44.76
CA TYR A 259 0.98 -37.19 46.15
C TYR A 259 0.43 -38.49 46.79
N PHE A 260 -0.55 -39.16 46.16
CA PHE A 260 -1.15 -40.40 46.68
C PHE A 260 -0.66 -41.69 45.99
N LEU A 261 0.22 -41.59 45.00
CA LEU A 261 0.71 -42.77 44.25
C LEU A 261 2.18 -43.13 44.53
N TYR A 262 2.88 -42.38 45.39
CA TYR A 262 4.30 -42.61 45.71
C TYR A 262 4.69 -42.43 47.20
N ASN A 263 3.76 -42.68 48.13
CA ASN A 263 4.05 -43.02 49.53
C ASN A 263 2.94 -43.91 50.09
#